data_AF-A0A9C5Z621-F1
#
_entry.id   AF-A0A9C5Z621-F1
#
_cell.length_a   1.000
_cell.length_b   1.000
_cell.length_c   1.000
_cell.angle_alpha   90.00
_cell.angle_beta   90.00
_cell.angle_gamma   90.00
#
_symmetry.space_group_name_H-M   'P 1'
#
loop_
_entity.id
_entity.type
_entity.pdbx_description
1 polymer ?
#
loop_
_entity_poly.entity_id
_entity_poly.type
_entity_poly.pdbx_seq_one_letter_code
_entity_poly.pdbx_strand_id
1 'polypeptide(L)'
;MRFVIVFLLVTCFAVAIFAKPGKTAQNPSCSRDCGEKYEPVCAKTKNSSKERLLTFGNECVMGNYNCQHSDDPFEVKSKGECGGNVSVRLS
;
A
#
# COMPACT_ATOMS: atom_id res chain seq x y z
N MET A 1 -46.22 14.48 -15.35
CA MET A 1 -44.98 15.30 -15.27
C MET A 1 -44.62 15.71 -13.84
N ARG A 2 -45.54 16.19 -13.00
CA ARG A 2 -45.25 16.59 -11.61
C ARG A 2 -44.67 15.45 -10.74
N PHE A 3 -45.21 14.23 -10.87
CA PHE A 3 -44.72 13.06 -10.14
C PHE A 3 -43.33 12.60 -10.56
N VAL A 4 -43.00 12.69 -11.85
CA VAL A 4 -41.67 12.34 -12.38
C VAL A 4 -40.59 13.26 -11.81
N ILE A 5 -40.89 14.56 -11.72
CA ILE A 5 -39.99 15.57 -11.13
C ILE A 5 -39.77 15.27 -9.64
N VAL A 6 -40.82 14.92 -8.90
CA VAL A 6 -40.72 14.58 -7.47
C VAL A 6 -39.89 13.32 -7.27
N PHE A 7 -40.09 12.27 -8.07
CA PHE A 7 -39.29 11.05 -7.99
C PHE A 7 -37.81 11.31 -8.30
N LEU A 8 -37.51 12.13 -9.32
CA LEU A 8 -36.13 12.50 -9.68
C LEU A 8 -35.42 13.24 -8.54
N LEU A 9 -36.12 14.19 -7.91
CA LEU A 9 -35.56 14.96 -6.78
C LEU A 9 -35.30 14.07 -5.55
N VAL A 10 -36.18 13.12 -5.25
CA VAL A 10 -36.01 12.17 -4.13
C VAL A 10 -34.82 11.25 -4.38
N THR A 11 -34.63 10.76 -5.62
CA THR A 11 -33.47 9.93 -5.96
C THR A 11 -32.14 10.69 -5.87
N CYS A 12 -32.11 11.96 -6.29
CA CYS A 12 -30.92 12.81 -6.17
C CYS A 12 -30.58 13.13 -4.71
N PHE A 13 -31.58 13.32 -3.85
CA PHE A 13 -31.33 13.52 -2.41
C PHE A 13 -30.78 12.26 -1.73
N ALA A 14 -31.23 11.07 -2.14
CA ALA A 14 -30.74 9.81 -1.57
C ALA A 14 -29.23 9.61 -1.81
N VAL A 15 -28.72 9.90 -3.01
CA VAL A 15 -27.28 9.74 -3.32
C VAL A 15 -26.36 10.70 -2.55
N ALA A 16 -26.85 11.89 -2.17
CA ALA A 16 -26.07 12.84 -1.39
C ALA A 16 -25.86 12.40 0.07
N ILE A 17 -26.78 11.61 0.64
CA ILE A 17 -26.71 11.17 2.04
C ILE A 17 -25.80 9.95 2.21
N PHE A 18 -25.63 9.12 1.17
CA PHE A 18 -24.75 7.95 1.20
C PHE A 18 -23.31 8.22 0.73
N ALA A 19 -22.96 9.47 0.43
CA ALA A 19 -21.58 9.86 0.18
C ALA A 19 -20.79 9.82 1.50
N LYS A 20 -20.27 8.65 1.86
CA LYS A 20 -19.26 8.53 2.93
C LYS A 20 -18.06 9.37 2.51
N PRO A 21 -17.57 10.32 3.34
CA PRO A 21 -16.30 10.96 3.07
C PRO A 21 -15.25 9.85 3.01
N GLY A 22 -14.68 9.65 1.83
CA GLY A 22 -13.51 8.79 1.68
C GLY A 22 -12.48 9.32 2.65
N LYS A 23 -12.18 8.56 3.71
CA LYS A 23 -11.04 8.85 4.56
C LYS A 23 -9.82 8.73 3.66
N THR A 24 -9.40 9.84 3.04
CA THR A 24 -8.01 10.03 2.69
C THR A 24 -7.31 10.10 4.03
N ALA A 25 -7.01 8.93 4.58
CA ALA A 25 -5.96 8.80 5.57
C ALA A 25 -4.76 9.43 4.87
N GLN A 26 -4.44 10.67 5.25
CA GLN A 26 -3.16 11.27 4.94
C GLN A 26 -2.16 10.38 5.65
N ASN A 27 -1.75 9.31 4.97
CA ASN A 27 -0.65 8.50 5.43
C ASN A 27 0.53 9.48 5.52
N PRO A 28 1.14 9.68 6.69
CA PRO A 28 2.30 10.56 6.81
C PRO A 28 3.30 10.12 5.75
N SER A 29 3.70 11.03 4.85
CA SER A 29 4.58 10.81 3.68
C SER A 29 5.47 9.57 3.79
N CYS A 30 4.92 8.38 3.52
CA CYS A 30 5.64 7.12 3.70
C CYS A 30 6.69 6.92 2.62
N SER A 31 6.58 7.70 1.53
CA SER A 31 7.56 7.74 0.47
C SER A 31 8.67 8.72 0.87
N ARG A 32 9.81 8.18 1.28
CA ARG A 32 11.06 8.94 1.43
C ARG A 32 11.93 8.71 0.20
N ASP A 33 12.71 9.71 -0.19
CA ASP A 33 13.73 9.51 -1.20
C ASP A 33 14.85 8.63 -0.64
N CYS A 34 15.04 7.45 -1.24
CA CYS A 34 16.02 6.46 -0.81
C CYS A 34 17.30 6.49 -1.65
N GLY A 35 17.40 7.42 -2.61
CA GLY A 35 18.51 7.51 -3.55
C GLY A 35 18.63 6.29 -4.46
N GLU A 36 19.69 6.26 -5.27
CA GLU A 36 19.94 5.20 -6.26
C GLU A 36 20.92 4.12 -5.77
N LYS A 37 21.32 4.18 -4.50
CA LYS A 37 22.29 3.23 -3.94
C LYS A 37 21.65 1.86 -3.78
N TYR A 38 22.13 0.91 -4.58
CA TYR A 38 21.66 -0.46 -4.57
C TYR A 38 22.43 -1.29 -3.51
N GLU A 39 21.78 -1.55 -2.38
CA GLU A 39 22.24 -2.40 -1.28
C GLU A 39 21.16 -3.42 -0.95
N PRO A 40 20.98 -4.46 -1.80
CA PRO A 40 19.80 -5.29 -1.75
C PRO A 40 19.68 -6.03 -0.43
N VAL A 41 18.43 -6.16 0.03
CA VAL A 41 18.09 -6.94 1.22
C VAL A 41 16.98 -7.92 0.89
N CYS A 42 17.17 -9.17 1.30
CA CYS A 42 16.15 -10.19 1.21
C CYS A 42 15.29 -10.09 2.45
N ALA A 43 14.01 -9.81 2.26
CA ALA A 43 13.06 -9.66 3.35
C ALA A 43 11.96 -10.71 3.26
N LYS A 44 11.40 -11.07 4.42
CA LYS A 44 10.29 -12.00 4.55
C LYS A 44 9.11 -11.32 5.26
N THR A 45 7.90 -11.73 4.97
CA THR A 45 6.71 -11.24 5.68
C THR A 45 6.77 -11.58 7.17
N LYS A 46 6.53 -10.59 8.03
CA LYS A 46 6.60 -10.75 9.49
C LYS A 46 5.38 -11.49 10.08
N ASN A 47 4.18 -11.17 9.59
CA ASN A 47 2.92 -11.58 10.20
C ASN A 47 2.08 -12.55 9.35
N SER A 48 2.58 -12.97 8.18
CA SER A 48 1.80 -13.80 7.27
C SER A 48 2.03 -15.29 7.51
N SER A 49 0.96 -16.09 7.50
CA SER A 49 1.04 -17.56 7.60
C SER A 49 1.76 -18.22 6.42
N LYS A 50 1.97 -17.47 5.32
CA LYS A 50 2.79 -17.90 4.19
C LYS A 50 4.05 -17.05 4.15
N GLU A 51 5.21 -17.68 4.21
CA GLU A 51 6.50 -17.01 4.03
C GLU A 51 6.57 -16.48 2.58
N ARG A 52 6.34 -15.18 2.40
CA ARG A 52 6.65 -14.50 1.14
C ARG A 52 7.99 -13.84 1.28
N LEU A 53 8.89 -14.15 0.34
CA LEU A 53 10.17 -13.48 0.19
C LEU A 53 10.04 -12.36 -0.83
N LEU A 54 10.71 -11.24 -0.56
CA LEU A 54 10.83 -10.13 -1.49
C LEU A 54 12.22 -9.51 -1.35
N THR A 55 12.87 -9.23 -2.47
CA THR A 55 14.11 -8.47 -2.48
C THR A 55 13.76 -6.98 -2.51
N PHE A 56 14.32 -6.20 -1.60
CA PHE A 56 14.27 -4.75 -1.65
C PHE A 56 15.62 -4.21 -2.09
N GLY A 57 15.63 -3.14 -2.91
CA GLY A 57 16.86 -2.52 -3.42
C GLY A 57 17.74 -1.92 -2.32
N ASN A 58 17.14 -1.55 -1.19
CA ASN A 58 17.81 -1.22 0.07
C ASN A 58 16.81 -1.22 1.24
N GLU A 59 17.33 -1.05 2.47
CA GLU A 59 16.51 -0.98 3.69
C GLU A 59 15.55 0.22 3.72
N CYS A 60 15.90 1.34 3.07
CA CYS A 60 15.04 2.52 3.00
C CYS A 60 13.78 2.23 2.17
N VAL A 61 13.91 1.57 1.02
CA VAL A 61 12.79 1.14 0.17
C VAL A 61 11.88 0.16 0.93
N MET A 62 12.48 -0.77 1.69
CA MET A 62 11.71 -1.65 2.57
C MET A 62 10.93 -0.86 3.64
N GLY A 63 11.55 0.17 4.23
CA GLY A 63 10.91 1.07 5.18
C GLY A 63 9.72 1.81 4.59
N ASN A 64 9.87 2.35 3.37
CA ASN A 64 8.78 2.99 2.63
C ASN A 64 7.62 2.02 2.39
N TYR A 65 7.93 0.80 1.94
CA TYR A 65 6.94 -0.25 1.74
C TYR A 65 6.19 -0.58 3.04
N ASN A 66 6.92 -0.83 4.13
CA ASN A 66 6.33 -1.17 5.42
C ASN A 66 5.46 -0.03 6.00
N CYS A 67 5.81 1.22 5.73
CA CYS A 67 4.99 2.36 6.10
C CYS A 67 3.68 2.41 5.30
N GLN A 68 3.74 2.10 3.99
CA GLN A 68 2.56 2.06 3.13
C GLN A 68 1.66 0.83 3.40
N HIS A 69 2.26 -0.29 3.80
CA HIS A 69 1.62 -1.58 4.02
C HIS A 69 1.85 -2.06 5.46
N SER A 70 1.27 -1.33 6.42
CA SER A 70 1.44 -1.61 7.86
C SER A 70 0.75 -2.90 8.32
N ASP A 71 -0.19 -3.40 7.54
CA ASP A 71 -0.90 -4.67 7.72
C ASP A 71 -0.03 -5.89 7.34
N ASP A 72 0.83 -5.76 6.34
CA ASP A 72 1.68 -6.83 5.80
C ASP A 72 3.18 -6.41 5.75
N PRO A 73 3.83 -6.13 6.91
CA PRO A 73 5.21 -5.66 6.92
C PRO A 73 6.21 -6.78 6.61
N PHE A 74 7.32 -6.39 6.00
CA PHE A 74 8.50 -7.22 5.75
C PHE A 74 9.61 -6.97 6.77
N GLU A 75 10.33 -8.02 7.13
CA GLU A 75 11.53 -7.95 7.96
C GLU A 75 12.74 -8.53 7.21
N VAL A 76 13.93 -7.96 7.44
CA VAL A 76 15.16 -8.43 6.80
C VAL A 76 15.48 -9.85 7.26
N LYS A 77 15.62 -10.77 6.30
CA LYS A 77 16.05 -12.15 6.49
C LYS A 77 17.57 -12.28 6.27
N SER A 78 18.09 -11.66 5.22
CA SER A 78 19.52 -11.66 4.89
C SER A 78 19.92 -10.43 4.07
N LYS A 79 21.19 -10.04 4.15
CA LYS A 79 21.78 -9.08 3.21
C LYS A 79 21.98 -9.73 1.85
N GLY A 80 21.78 -8.98 0.78
CA GLY A 80 21.78 -9.48 -0.59
C GLY A 80 20.38 -9.80 -1.09
N GLU A 81 20.27 -10.15 -2.37
CA GLU A 81 19.00 -10.54 -2.98
C GLU A 81 18.50 -11.88 -2.44
N CYS A 82 17.18 -12.07 -2.42
CA CYS A 82 16.61 -13.38 -2.14
C CYS A 82 16.99 -14.37 -3.25
N GLY A 83 17.44 -15.57 -2.88
CA GLY A 83 17.68 -16.64 -3.85
C GLY A 83 16.37 -17.14 -4.50
N GLY A 84 16.47 -17.58 -5.76
CA GLY A 84 15.33 -18.05 -6.55
C GLY A 84 14.70 -16.95 -7.42
N ASN A 85 13.59 -17.26 -8.09
CA ASN A 85 12.85 -16.30 -8.93
C ASN A 85 11.97 -15.38 -8.06
N VAL A 86 12.57 -14.63 -7.14
CA VAL A 86 11.89 -13.70 -6.24
C VAL A 86 11.91 -12.30 -6.86
N SER A 87 10.79 -11.58 -6.76
CA SER A 87 10.69 -10.22 -7.28
C SER A 87 11.58 -9.23 -6.52
N VAL A 88 12.08 -8.22 -7.23
CA VAL A 88 12.90 -7.14 -6.70
C VAL A 88 12.10 -5.83 -6.71
N ARG A 89 12.13 -5.10 -5.60
CA ARG A 89 11.48 -3.80 -5.46
C ARG A 89 12.52 -2.71 -5.21
N LEU A 90 12.63 -1.76 -6.14
CA LEU A 90 13.64 -0.70 -6.12
C LEU A 90 13.11 0.64 -5.58
N SER A 91 11.78 0.79 -5.41
CA SER A 91 11.10 2.01 -4.96
C SER A 91 9.80 1.74 -4.20
#